data_AF-A0A090X0X7-F1
#
_entry.id   AF-A0A090X0X7-F1
#
_cell.length_a   1.000
_cell.length_b   1.000
_cell.length_c   1.000
_cell.angle_alpha   90.00
_cell.angle_beta   90.00
_cell.angle_gamma   90.00
#
_symmetry.space_group_name_H-M   'P 1'
#
loop_
_entity.id
_entity.type
_entity.pdbx_description
1 polymer ?
#
loop_
_entity_poly.entity_id
_entity_poly.type
_entity_poly.pdbx_seq_one_letter_code
_entity_poly.pdbx_strand_id
1 'polypeptide(L)'
;MAEAYYDKNKDVFKLNEELLQFRYIHVDENIIDYSGIEKKFKRFNEKDKRELDSMSIQFKSYSLNDSIWIKASQVISKIPAITPENKNQLLKKSNFVQLKDSLGVYLMQINDVLLRNDTAPLEFVTPTINQIVRNKRKLELIKKLEKDITKDAIKNKEFEIYK
;
A
#
# COMPACT_ATOMS: atom_id res chain seq x y z
N MET A 1 -16.40 2.73 11.04
CA MET A 1 -17.07 3.31 9.84
C MET A 1 -16.49 2.78 8.54
N ALA A 2 -15.16 2.73 8.39
CA ALA A 2 -14.52 2.16 7.21
C ALA A 2 -14.75 0.64 7.09
N GLU A 3 -14.61 -0.11 8.19
CA GLU A 3 -14.84 -1.56 8.22
C GLU A 3 -16.25 -1.95 7.77
N ALA A 4 -17.29 -1.28 8.28
CA ALA A 4 -18.67 -1.55 7.91
C ALA A 4 -18.98 -1.23 6.43
N TYR A 5 -18.29 -0.23 5.86
CA TYR A 5 -18.41 0.09 4.43
C TYR A 5 -17.68 -0.94 3.57
N TYR A 6 -16.49 -1.36 4.02
CA TYR A 6 -15.71 -2.41 3.38
C TYR A 6 -16.47 -3.74 3.35
N ASP A 7 -17.00 -4.17 4.49
CA ASP A 7 -17.66 -5.47 4.62
C ASP A 7 -18.91 -5.59 3.73
N LYS A 8 -19.66 -4.50 3.59
CA LYS A 8 -20.84 -4.41 2.72
C LYS A 8 -20.53 -4.31 1.22
N ASN A 9 -19.29 -3.98 0.84
CA ASN A 9 -18.93 -3.71 -0.55
C ASN A 9 -17.62 -4.41 -0.97
N LYS A 10 -17.35 -5.61 -0.43
CA LYS A 10 -16.09 -6.35 -0.70
C LYS A 10 -15.78 -6.52 -2.19
N ASP A 11 -16.79 -6.75 -3.03
CA ASP A 11 -16.63 -6.86 -4.48
C ASP A 11 -16.07 -5.60 -5.15
N VAL A 12 -16.32 -4.41 -4.59
CA VAL A 12 -15.79 -3.14 -5.10
C VAL A 12 -14.29 -3.00 -4.82
N PHE A 13 -13.79 -3.72 -3.82
CA PHE A 13 -12.39 -3.66 -3.39
C PHE A 13 -11.55 -4.80 -3.98
N LYS A 14 -11.97 -5.39 -5.11
CA LYS A 14 -11.11 -6.30 -5.87
C LYS A 14 -9.92 -5.54 -6.46
N LEU A 15 -8.75 -6.15 -6.35
CA LEU A 15 -7.51 -5.58 -6.83
C LEU A 15 -7.45 -5.57 -8.36
N ASN A 16 -7.09 -4.43 -8.93
CA ASN A 16 -6.77 -4.31 -10.36
C ASN A 16 -5.27 -4.53 -10.65
N GLU A 17 -4.44 -4.54 -9.62
CA GLU A 17 -2.98 -4.69 -9.67
C GLU A 17 -2.50 -5.66 -8.58
N GLU A 18 -1.29 -6.18 -8.74
CA GLU A 18 -0.65 -7.08 -7.77
C GLU A 18 -0.12 -6.27 -6.58
N LEU A 19 -0.38 -6.73 -5.35
CA LEU A 19 0.17 -6.16 -4.12
C LEU A 19 1.15 -7.13 -3.46
N LEU A 20 2.18 -6.56 -2.84
CA LEU A 20 3.23 -7.28 -2.14
C LEU A 20 3.42 -6.70 -0.75
N GLN A 21 3.53 -7.59 0.24
CA GLN A 21 4.17 -7.31 1.52
C GLN A 21 5.59 -7.84 1.43
N PHE A 22 6.57 -6.95 1.52
CA PHE A 22 7.96 -7.34 1.41
C PHE A 22 8.87 -6.38 2.19
N ARG A 23 10.06 -6.88 2.51
CA ARG A 23 11.19 -6.08 2.97
C ARG A 23 12.35 -6.25 2.02
N TYR A 24 13.20 -5.24 1.94
CA TYR A 24 14.45 -5.33 1.20
C TYR A 24 15.58 -4.54 1.83
N ILE A 25 16.80 -4.97 1.53
CA ILE A 25 18.05 -4.26 1.82
C ILE A 25 18.88 -4.28 0.54
N HIS A 26 19.44 -3.13 0.18
CA HIS A 26 20.44 -2.98 -0.87
C HIS A 26 21.75 -2.54 -0.25
N VAL A 27 22.79 -3.36 -0.45
CA VAL A 27 24.14 -3.15 0.09
C VAL A 27 25.17 -3.17 -1.02
N ASP A 28 26.34 -2.61 -0.73
CA ASP A 28 27.50 -2.80 -1.59
C ASP A 28 27.94 -4.27 -1.61
N GLU A 29 28.55 -4.71 -2.71
CA GLU A 29 29.05 -6.08 -2.80
C GLU A 29 30.22 -6.35 -1.85
N ASN A 30 30.95 -5.30 -1.44
CA ASN A 30 32.12 -5.39 -0.56
C ASN A 30 31.79 -5.12 0.92
N ILE A 31 30.51 -5.21 1.33
CA ILE A 31 30.12 -4.93 2.70
C ILE A 31 30.73 -5.95 3.68
N ILE A 32 31.39 -5.44 4.72
CA ILE A 32 32.24 -6.23 5.63
C ILE A 32 31.45 -7.33 6.36
N ASP A 33 30.23 -7.04 6.81
CA ASP A 33 29.41 -7.97 7.60
C ASP A 33 28.23 -8.56 6.81
N TYR A 34 28.41 -8.81 5.50
CA TYR A 34 27.34 -9.31 4.63
C TYR A 34 26.59 -10.53 5.21
N SER A 35 27.33 -11.53 5.68
CA SER A 35 26.74 -12.76 6.23
C SER A 35 25.91 -12.49 7.50
N GLY A 36 26.34 -11.56 8.34
CA GLY A 36 25.60 -11.15 9.52
C GLY A 36 24.30 -10.45 9.15
N ILE A 37 24.34 -9.54 8.17
CA ILE A 37 23.17 -8.85 7.63
C ILE A 37 22.18 -9.85 7.05
N GLU A 38 22.63 -10.78 6.20
CA GLU A 38 21.79 -11.78 5.56
C GLU A 38 21.06 -12.66 6.60
N LYS A 39 21.79 -13.16 7.61
CA LYS A 39 21.20 -13.99 8.67
C LYS A 39 20.16 -13.24 9.49
N LYS A 40 20.47 -12.00 9.90
CA LYS A 40 19.54 -11.13 10.63
C LYS A 40 18.32 -10.79 9.77
N PHE A 41 18.53 -10.53 8.48
CA PHE A 41 17.47 -10.21 7.55
C PHE A 41 16.52 -11.38 7.29
N LYS A 42 17.03 -12.61 7.25
CA LYS A 42 16.19 -13.82 7.15
C LYS A 42 15.40 -14.08 8.44
N ARG A 43 16.06 -13.99 9.60
CA ARG A 43 15.44 -14.29 10.92
C ARG A 43 14.44 -13.21 11.37
N PHE A 44 14.80 -11.95 11.19
CA PHE A 44 13.97 -10.75 11.36
C PHE A 44 13.13 -10.68 12.65
N ASN A 45 13.65 -11.17 13.75
CA ASN A 45 13.03 -11.00 15.06
C ASN A 45 13.22 -9.55 15.57
N GLU A 46 12.59 -9.19 16.69
CA GLU A 46 12.68 -7.82 17.22
C GLU A 46 14.10 -7.33 17.48
N LYS A 47 15.00 -8.23 17.89
CA LYS A 47 16.43 -7.90 18.08
C LYS A 47 17.09 -7.62 16.74
N ASP A 48 16.88 -8.49 15.75
CA ASP A 48 17.41 -8.31 14.39
C ASP A 48 16.91 -7.02 13.76
N LYS A 49 15.65 -6.66 13.97
CA LYS A 49 15.08 -5.39 13.48
C LYS A 49 15.88 -4.19 14.01
N ARG A 50 16.15 -4.16 15.32
CA ARG A 50 16.94 -3.07 15.94
C ARG A 50 18.39 -3.06 15.47
N GLU A 51 19.00 -4.24 15.30
CA GLU A 51 20.36 -4.33 14.78
C GLU A 51 20.45 -3.89 13.31
N LEU A 52 19.53 -4.33 12.45
CA LEU A 52 19.46 -3.92 11.05
C LEU A 52 19.18 -2.42 10.90
N ASP A 53 18.32 -1.87 11.76
CA ASP A 53 18.06 -0.42 11.83
C ASP A 53 19.30 0.36 12.24
N SER A 54 20.07 -0.13 13.21
CA SER A 54 21.36 0.46 13.61
C SER A 54 22.41 0.38 12.49
N MET A 55 22.34 -0.66 11.65
CA MET A 55 23.22 -0.84 10.49
C MET A 55 22.73 -0.10 9.25
N SER A 56 21.54 0.51 9.30
CA SER A 56 20.86 1.08 8.13
C SER A 56 21.64 2.17 7.41
N ILE A 57 22.52 2.88 8.12
CA ILE A 57 23.42 3.89 7.56
C ILE A 57 24.43 3.31 6.54
N GLN A 58 24.73 2.01 6.63
CA GLN A 58 25.62 1.31 5.70
C GLN A 58 24.89 0.80 4.46
N PHE A 59 23.54 0.85 4.45
CA PHE A 59 22.74 0.36 3.33
C PHE A 59 22.59 1.46 2.28
N LYS A 60 22.72 1.11 1.00
CA LYS A 60 22.48 2.04 -0.12
C LYS A 60 21.01 2.43 -0.20
N SER A 61 20.12 1.46 0.04
CA SER A 61 18.69 1.66 0.21
C SER A 61 18.08 0.51 0.98
N TYR A 62 16.97 0.73 1.68
CA TYR A 62 16.30 -0.32 2.44
C TYR A 62 14.82 -0.01 2.67
N SER A 63 14.03 -1.05 2.88
CA SER A 63 12.69 -0.98 3.47
C SER A 63 12.52 -2.21 4.34
N LEU A 64 12.56 -2.01 5.66
CA LEU A 64 12.41 -3.09 6.64
C LEU A 64 10.94 -3.28 7.06
N ASN A 65 10.01 -2.43 6.62
CA ASN A 65 8.61 -2.58 6.98
C ASN A 65 7.93 -3.62 6.08
N ASP A 66 7.79 -4.83 6.61
CA ASP A 66 7.28 -6.00 5.92
C ASP A 66 5.78 -6.26 6.15
N SER A 67 5.09 -5.30 6.78
CA SER A 67 3.64 -5.33 7.04
C SER A 67 2.84 -4.43 6.11
N ILE A 68 3.49 -3.53 5.35
CA ILE A 68 2.79 -2.61 4.45
C ILE A 68 2.58 -3.25 3.08
N TRP A 69 1.37 -3.12 2.56
CA TRP A 69 1.01 -3.49 1.20
C TRP A 69 1.48 -2.43 0.20
N ILE A 70 2.31 -2.84 -0.75
CA ILE A 70 2.87 -1.98 -1.79
C ILE A 70 2.56 -2.59 -3.16
N LYS A 71 2.31 -1.76 -4.17
CA LYS A 71 2.07 -2.23 -5.53
C LYS A 71 3.32 -2.88 -6.11
N ALA A 72 3.19 -4.07 -6.67
CA ALA A 72 4.31 -4.78 -7.30
C ALA A 72 4.98 -3.94 -8.41
N SER A 73 4.18 -3.21 -9.19
CA SER A 73 4.64 -2.30 -10.23
C SER A 73 5.60 -1.21 -9.71
N GLN A 74 5.33 -0.65 -8.52
CA GLN A 74 6.19 0.35 -7.89
C GLN A 74 7.52 -0.24 -7.44
N VAL A 75 7.50 -1.47 -6.93
CA VAL A 75 8.71 -2.18 -6.48
C VAL A 75 9.62 -2.47 -7.68
N ILE A 76 9.05 -3.04 -8.74
CA ILE A 76 9.77 -3.35 -9.99
C ILE A 76 10.38 -2.09 -10.60
N SER A 77 9.64 -0.97 -10.59
CA SER A 77 10.14 0.29 -11.14
C SER A 77 11.26 0.92 -10.31
N LYS A 78 11.34 0.65 -9.00
CA LYS A 78 12.33 1.25 -8.10
C LYS A 78 13.59 0.41 -7.92
N ILE A 79 13.48 -0.91 -8.08
CA ILE A 79 14.59 -1.83 -7.84
C ILE A 79 15.05 -2.37 -9.20
N PRO A 80 16.13 -1.81 -9.77
CA PRO A 80 16.58 -2.14 -11.13
C PRO A 80 17.02 -3.60 -11.29
N ALA A 81 17.39 -4.27 -10.19
CA ALA A 81 17.73 -5.69 -10.21
C ALA A 81 16.54 -6.62 -10.52
N ILE A 82 15.31 -6.11 -10.46
CA ILE A 82 14.11 -6.90 -10.74
C ILE A 82 13.85 -6.93 -12.25
N THR A 83 14.18 -8.06 -12.88
CA THR A 83 13.88 -8.31 -14.29
C THR A 83 12.51 -8.96 -14.47
N PRO A 84 11.90 -8.92 -15.68
CA PRO A 84 10.68 -9.66 -15.98
C PRO A 84 10.79 -11.16 -15.71
N GLU A 85 11.99 -11.73 -15.85
CA GLU A 85 12.27 -13.15 -15.61
C GLU A 85 12.20 -13.49 -14.12
N ASN A 86 12.72 -12.61 -13.25
CA ASN A 86 12.72 -12.80 -11.81
C ASN A 86 11.44 -12.30 -11.13
N LYS A 87 10.62 -11.50 -11.82
CA LYS A 87 9.31 -11.02 -11.34
C LYS A 87 8.46 -12.19 -10.81
N ASN A 88 8.37 -13.28 -11.58
CA ASN A 88 7.55 -14.43 -11.19
C ASN A 88 8.07 -15.12 -9.92
N GLN A 89 9.36 -15.01 -9.61
CA GLN A 89 9.93 -15.55 -8.37
C GLN A 89 9.61 -14.65 -7.16
N LEU A 90 9.49 -13.33 -7.37
CA LEU A 90 9.07 -12.38 -6.34
C LEU A 90 7.58 -12.47 -6.05
N LEU A 91 6.76 -12.85 -7.04
CA LEU A 91 5.32 -13.07 -6.85
C LEU A 91 4.99 -14.39 -6.12
N LYS A 92 5.99 -15.16 -5.69
CA LYS A 92 5.78 -16.33 -4.84
C LYS A 92 5.65 -15.91 -3.38
N LYS A 93 4.63 -16.45 -2.70
CA LYS A 93 4.42 -16.19 -1.27
C LYS A 93 5.61 -16.69 -0.44
N SER A 94 5.94 -15.92 0.60
CA SER A 94 6.95 -16.26 1.61
C SER A 94 8.32 -16.65 1.05
N ASN A 95 8.79 -15.95 0.02
CA ASN A 95 10.04 -16.27 -0.65
C ASN A 95 11.19 -15.32 -0.26
N PHE A 96 12.39 -15.87 -0.08
CA PHE A 96 13.62 -15.09 0.03
C PHE A 96 14.32 -15.05 -1.32
N VAL A 97 14.66 -13.85 -1.79
CA VAL A 97 15.32 -13.64 -3.08
C VAL A 97 16.55 -12.77 -2.86
N GLN A 98 17.65 -13.21 -3.46
CA GLN A 98 18.90 -12.45 -3.50
C GLN A 98 19.24 -12.16 -4.96
N LEU A 99 19.43 -10.89 -5.28
CA LEU A 99 19.80 -10.43 -6.61
C LEU A 99 21.13 -9.68 -6.52
N LYS A 100 22.02 -9.88 -7.50
CA LYS A 100 23.25 -9.12 -7.64
C LYS A 100 23.25 -8.44 -9.00
N ASP A 101 23.61 -7.17 -9.00
CA ASP A 101 23.85 -6.38 -10.21
C ASP A 101 25.14 -5.55 -10.02
N SER A 102 25.55 -4.81 -11.05
CA SER A 102 26.61 -3.80 -11.03
C SER A 102 26.50 -2.78 -9.88
N LEU A 103 25.29 -2.51 -9.38
CA LEU A 103 25.04 -1.56 -8.30
C LEU A 103 25.19 -2.14 -6.89
N GLY A 104 25.37 -3.46 -6.77
CA GLY A 104 25.52 -4.16 -5.49
C GLY A 104 24.55 -5.34 -5.32
N VAL A 105 24.30 -5.70 -4.06
CA VAL A 105 23.51 -6.88 -3.69
C VAL A 105 22.19 -6.46 -3.05
N TYR A 106 21.10 -7.04 -3.54
CA TYR A 106 19.74 -6.83 -3.07
C TYR A 106 19.25 -8.08 -2.35
N LEU A 107 18.94 -7.94 -1.07
CA LEU A 107 18.28 -8.92 -0.25
C LEU A 107 16.80 -8.58 -0.19
N MET A 108 15.92 -9.50 -0.58
CA MET A 108 14.48 -9.30 -0.57
C MET A 108 13.80 -10.46 0.13
N GLN A 109 12.87 -10.16 1.02
CA GLN A 109 11.99 -11.15 1.64
C GLN A 109 10.56 -10.74 1.33
N ILE A 110 9.84 -11.62 0.67
CA ILE A 110 8.41 -11.50 0.42
C ILE A 110 7.71 -12.22 1.56
N ASN A 111 6.77 -11.53 2.20
CA ASN A 111 5.93 -12.11 3.25
C ASN A 111 4.65 -12.65 2.63
N ASP A 112 3.94 -11.80 1.89
CA ASP A 112 2.67 -12.15 1.26
C ASP A 112 2.46 -11.44 -0.07
N VAL A 113 1.60 -12.02 -0.89
CA VAL A 113 1.28 -11.59 -2.25
C VAL A 113 -0.22 -11.67 -2.45
N LEU A 114 -0.80 -10.60 -2.97
CA LEU A 114 -2.17 -10.56 -3.46
C LEU A 114 -2.16 -10.28 -4.96
N LEU A 115 -2.85 -11.13 -5.70
CA LEU A 115 -2.93 -11.06 -7.15
C LEU A 115 -4.10 -10.18 -7.58
N ARG A 116 -4.18 -9.95 -8.90
CA ARG A 116 -5.35 -9.30 -9.50
C ARG A 116 -6.61 -10.11 -9.19
N ASN A 117 -7.70 -9.39 -8.96
CA ASN A 117 -9.01 -9.85 -8.52
C ASN A 117 -9.09 -10.37 -7.06
N ASP A 118 -7.97 -10.47 -6.34
CA ASP A 118 -8.04 -10.72 -4.90
C ASP A 118 -8.68 -9.54 -4.18
N THR A 119 -9.24 -9.80 -3.00
CA THR A 119 -9.83 -8.72 -2.17
C THR A 119 -8.71 -7.91 -1.54
N ALA A 120 -8.68 -6.61 -1.82
CA ALA A 120 -7.70 -5.71 -1.25
C ALA A 120 -7.83 -5.66 0.28
N PRO A 121 -6.72 -5.69 1.02
CA PRO A 121 -6.74 -5.69 2.47
C PRO A 121 -7.25 -4.35 2.98
N LEU A 122 -7.98 -4.38 4.10
CA LEU A 122 -8.61 -3.18 4.66
C LEU A 122 -7.61 -2.04 4.86
N GLU A 123 -6.40 -2.34 5.33
CA GLU A 123 -5.34 -1.36 5.56
C GLU A 123 -4.96 -0.58 4.29
N PHE A 124 -4.98 -1.24 3.13
CA PHE A 124 -4.68 -0.62 1.84
C PHE A 124 -5.82 0.28 1.34
N VAL A 125 -7.08 -0.13 1.55
CA VAL A 125 -8.26 0.59 1.03
C VAL A 125 -8.85 1.59 2.00
N THR A 126 -8.52 1.53 3.29
CA THR A 126 -8.97 2.48 4.32
C THR A 126 -8.80 3.94 3.92
N PRO A 127 -7.64 4.41 3.39
CA PRO A 127 -7.50 5.79 2.94
C PRO A 127 -8.51 6.14 1.84
N THR A 128 -8.72 5.25 0.87
CA THR A 128 -9.70 5.42 -0.21
C THR A 128 -11.14 5.44 0.32
N ILE A 129 -11.49 4.52 1.24
CA ILE A 129 -12.81 4.48 1.87
C ILE A 129 -13.11 5.79 2.61
N ASN A 130 -12.13 6.29 3.37
CA ASN A 130 -12.28 7.56 4.08
C ASN A 130 -12.55 8.72 3.11
N GLN A 131 -11.88 8.74 1.96
CA GLN A 131 -12.11 9.75 0.93
C GLN A 131 -13.51 9.62 0.31
N ILE A 132 -13.96 8.40 -0.01
CA ILE A 132 -15.32 8.14 -0.53
C ILE A 132 -16.37 8.62 0.46
N VAL A 133 -16.23 8.27 1.75
CA VAL A 133 -17.19 8.65 2.79
C VAL A 133 -17.23 10.18 2.97
N ARG A 134 -16.08 10.86 2.94
CA ARG A 134 -16.02 12.33 3.00
C ARG A 134 -16.71 12.97 1.79
N ASN A 135 -16.45 12.47 0.59
CA ASN A 135 -17.07 12.99 -0.64
C ASN A 135 -18.60 12.79 -0.64
N LYS A 136 -19.08 11.63 -0.18
CA LYS A 136 -20.51 11.34 -0.06
C LYS A 136 -21.22 12.32 0.89
N ARG A 137 -20.61 12.61 2.05
CA ARG A 137 -21.16 13.60 2.99
C ARG A 137 -21.23 15.00 2.40
N LYS A 138 -20.19 15.41 1.65
CA LYS A 138 -20.17 16.70 0.95
C LYS A 138 -21.31 16.81 -0.08
N LEU A 139 -21.52 15.77 -0.88
CA LEU A 139 -22.61 15.72 -1.87
C LEU A 139 -24.00 15.76 -1.22
N GLU A 140 -24.20 15.03 -0.13
CA GLU A 140 -25.48 15.03 0.60
C GLU A 140 -25.80 16.40 1.20
N LEU A 141 -24.79 17.13 1.68
CA LEU A 141 -24.95 18.49 2.18
C LEU A 141 -25.37 19.45 1.06
N ILE A 142 -24.74 19.38 -0.11
CA ILE A 142 -25.09 20.20 -1.28
C ILE A 142 -26.54 19.95 -1.69
N LYS A 143 -26.95 18.68 -1.84
CA LYS A 143 -28.33 18.31 -2.18
C LYS A 143 -29.35 18.81 -1.17
N LYS A 144 -29.00 18.81 0.12
CA LYS A 144 -29.88 19.32 1.18
C LYS A 144 -30.06 20.83 1.05
N LEU A 145 -28.97 21.58 0.86
CA LEU A 145 -29.01 23.02 0.62
C LEU A 145 -29.82 23.37 -0.64
N GLU A 146 -29.62 22.66 -1.75
CA GLU A 146 -30.40 22.86 -2.98
C GLU A 146 -31.90 22.63 -2.75
N LYS A 147 -32.26 21.57 -2.01
CA LYS A 147 -33.65 21.31 -1.63
C LYS A 147 -34.22 22.39 -0.72
N ASP A 148 -33.47 22.86 0.26
CA ASP A 148 -33.92 23.93 1.16
C ASP A 148 -34.11 25.25 0.38
N ILE A 149 -33.16 25.66 -0.47
CA ILE A 149 -33.29 26.82 -1.35
C ILE A 149 -34.50 26.70 -2.28
N THR A 150 -34.70 25.53 -2.89
CA THR A 150 -35.84 25.29 -3.79
C THR A 150 -37.16 25.40 -3.04
N LYS A 151 -37.25 24.86 -1.82
CA LYS A 151 -38.44 24.96 -0.98
C LYS A 151 -38.71 26.40 -0.57
N ASP A 152 -37.70 27.16 -0.15
CA ASP A 152 -37.83 28.57 0.19
C ASP A 152 -38.28 29.41 -1.01
N ALA A 153 -37.76 29.14 -2.21
CA ALA A 153 -38.16 29.83 -3.43
C ALA A 153 -39.62 29.54 -3.85
N ILE A 154 -40.09 28.30 -3.69
CA ILE A 154 -41.50 27.94 -3.95
C ILE A 154 -42.40 28.63 -2.94
N LYS A 155 -42.06 28.56 -1.64
CA LYS A 155 -42.86 29.13 -0.57
C LYS A 155 -43.00 30.65 -0.71
N ASN A 156 -41.90 31.35 -1.04
CA ASN A 156 -41.93 32.80 -1.26
C ASN A 156 -42.78 33.20 -2.48
N LYS A 157 -42.74 32.44 -3.59
CA LYS A 157 -43.62 32.70 -4.74
C LYS A 157 -45.10 32.53 -4.41
N GLU A 158 -45.46 31.56 -3.57
CA GLU A 158 -46.84 31.41 -3.10
C GLU A 158 -47.28 32.61 -2.23
N PHE A 159 -46.39 33.18 -1.40
CA PHE A 159 -46.71 34.38 -0.63
C PHE A 159 -46.90 35.66 -1.47
N GLU A 160 -46.26 35.77 -2.64
CA GLU A 160 -46.41 36.93 -3.54
C GLU A 160 -47.69 36.90 -4.39
N ILE A 161 -48.26 35.71 -4.67
CA ILE A 161 -49.47 35.56 -5.52
C ILE A 161 -50.76 35.84 -4.74
N TYR A 162 -50.74 35.74 -3.41
CA TYR A 162 -51.90 36.01 -2.54
C TYR A 162 -52.04 37.49 -2.14
N LYS A 163 -51.32 38.42 -2.79
CA LYS A 163 -51.31 39.84 -2.45
C LYS A 163 -52.01 40.71 -3.49
#